data_AF-A0A6G2DCG9-F1
#
_entry.id   AF-A0A6G2DCG9-F1
#
_cell.length_a   1.000
_cell.length_b   1.000
_cell.length_c   1.000
_cell.angle_alpha   90.00
_cell.angle_beta   90.00
_cell.angle_gamma   90.00
#
_symmetry.space_group_name_H-M   'P 1'
#
loop_
_entity.id
_entity.type
_entity.pdbx_description
1 polymer ?
#
loop_
_entity_poly.entity_id
_entity_poly.type
_entity_poly.pdbx_seq_one_letter_code
_entity_poly.pdbx_strand_id
1 'polypeptide(L)'
;DICRYIRQQLYYQNLFWMKEQAEAYQKGENILTYGLKEWYPQIRPIVGKFFQIEQDLTSYYQHFYTYYQKNPQNDWQKLYPPAFYQQYFLKNMVE
;
A
#
# COMPACT_ATOMS: atom_id res chain seq x y z
N ASP A 1 -7.65 -10.96 -12.61
CA ASP A 1 -6.23 -10.69 -12.88
C ASP A 1 -5.95 -9.20 -12.72
N ILE A 2 -4.91 -8.85 -11.97
CA ILE A 2 -4.48 -7.49 -11.65
C ILE A 2 -4.01 -6.76 -12.91
N CYS A 3 -3.30 -7.45 -13.82
CA CYS A 3 -2.81 -6.84 -15.06
C CYS A 3 -3.98 -6.31 -15.91
N ARG A 4 -5.07 -7.08 -16.04
CA ARG A 4 -6.29 -6.63 -16.73
C ARG A 4 -6.90 -5.38 -16.09
N TYR A 5 -6.97 -5.33 -14.76
CA TYR A 5 -7.48 -4.15 -14.06
C TYR A 5 -6.60 -2.93 -14.34
N ILE A 6 -5.28 -3.06 -14.22
CA ILE A 6 -4.35 -1.95 -14.44
C ILE A 6 -4.40 -1.44 -15.88
N ARG A 7 -4.46 -2.33 -16.88
CA ARG A 7 -4.65 -1.92 -18.29
C ARG A 7 -5.88 -1.03 -18.47
N GLN A 8 -6.99 -1.38 -17.82
CA GLN A 8 -8.21 -0.58 -17.88
C GLN A 8 -8.02 0.79 -17.20
N GLN A 9 -7.33 0.84 -16.05
CA GLN A 9 -7.04 2.11 -15.37
C GLN A 9 -6.13 3.04 -16.18
N LEU A 10 -5.13 2.48 -16.86
CA LEU A 10 -4.26 3.23 -17.78
C LEU A 10 -5.04 3.74 -19.00
N TYR A 11 -5.95 2.93 -19.56
CA TYR A 11 -6.82 3.35 -20.65
C TYR A 11 -7.71 4.55 -20.26
N TYR A 12 -8.24 4.55 -19.03
CA TYR A 12 -8.99 5.68 -18.47
C TYR A 12 -8.10 6.82 -17.94
N GLN A 13 -6.78 6.74 -18.12
CA GLN A 13 -5.81 7.74 -17.67
C GLN A 13 -5.95 8.08 -16.18
N ASN A 14 -6.25 7.07 -15.35
CA ASN A 14 -6.32 7.27 -13.92
C ASN A 14 -4.97 7.80 -13.38
N LEU A 15 -4.99 8.97 -12.74
CA LEU A 15 -3.77 9.70 -12.34
C LEU A 15 -2.80 8.87 -11.49
N PHE A 16 -3.32 8.02 -10.58
CA PHE A 16 -2.50 7.16 -9.77
C PHE A 16 -1.72 6.17 -10.65
N TRP A 17 -2.44 5.42 -11.50
CA TRP A 17 -1.83 4.41 -12.38
C TRP A 17 -0.92 5.01 -13.45
N MET A 18 -1.25 6.21 -13.95
CA MET A 18 -0.38 6.94 -14.88
C MET A 18 0.94 7.33 -14.22
N LYS A 19 0.91 7.76 -12.95
CA LYS A 19 2.13 8.09 -12.19
C LYS A 19 2.97 6.84 -11.94
N GLU A 20 2.36 5.75 -11.48
CA GLU A 20 3.06 4.47 -11.27
C GLU A 20 3.73 3.97 -12.56
N GLN A 21 3.03 4.07 -13.71
CA GLN A 21 3.60 3.68 -15.00
C GLN A 21 4.77 4.58 -15.42
N ALA A 22 4.68 5.88 -15.19
CA ALA A 22 5.76 6.81 -15.51
C ALA A 22 7.02 6.52 -14.66
N GLU A 23 6.85 6.26 -13.36
CA GLU A 23 7.95 5.89 -12.47
C GLU A 23 8.57 4.54 -12.84
N ALA A 24 7.76 3.57 -13.28
CA ALA A 24 8.27 2.29 -13.79
C ALA A 24 9.07 2.48 -15.09
N TYR A 25 8.56 3.28 -16.04
CA TYR A 25 9.29 3.55 -17.28
C TYR A 25 10.62 4.25 -17.06
N GLN A 26 10.74 5.13 -16.06
CA GLN A 26 12.03 5.73 -15.69
C GLN A 26 13.08 4.69 -15.25
N LYS A 27 12.63 3.53 -14.75
CA LYS A 27 13.47 2.41 -14.35
C LYS A 27 13.66 1.37 -15.47
N GLY A 28 13.07 1.59 -16.65
CA GLY A 28 13.04 0.62 -17.74
C GLY A 28 12.06 -0.53 -17.51
N GLU A 29 11.14 -0.39 -16.55
CA GLU A 29 10.14 -1.38 -16.17
C GLU A 29 8.76 -1.05 -16.76
N ASN A 30 7.80 -1.97 -16.67
CA ASN A 30 6.42 -1.74 -17.08
C ASN A 30 5.49 -2.39 -16.06
N ILE A 31 4.58 -1.62 -15.44
CA ILE A 31 3.75 -2.16 -14.35
C ILE A 31 2.78 -3.26 -14.82
N LEU A 32 2.60 -3.43 -16.14
CA LEU A 32 1.82 -4.53 -16.72
C LEU A 32 2.54 -5.88 -16.69
N THR A 33 3.86 -5.89 -16.46
CA THR A 33 4.63 -7.12 -16.25
C THR A 33 4.68 -7.53 -14.78
N TYR A 34 4.18 -6.69 -13.87
CA TYR A 34 4.19 -6.96 -12.43
C TYR A 34 3.13 -8.00 -12.07
N GLY A 35 3.50 -8.90 -11.17
CA GLY A 35 2.60 -9.85 -10.56
C GLY A 35 1.86 -9.23 -9.37
N LEU A 36 1.09 -10.06 -8.65
CA LEU A 36 0.33 -9.63 -7.48
C LEU A 36 1.24 -9.26 -6.29
N LYS A 37 2.47 -9.78 -6.26
CA LYS A 37 3.40 -9.63 -5.13
C LYS A 37 4.02 -8.24 -5.09
N GLU A 38 4.27 -7.65 -6.26
CA GLU A 38 4.81 -6.30 -6.43
C GLU A 38 3.83 -5.23 -5.88
N TRP A 39 2.55 -5.58 -5.77
CA TRP A 39 1.51 -4.70 -5.21
C TRP A 39 1.32 -4.88 -3.71
N TYR A 40 2.06 -5.75 -3.03
CA TYR A 40 1.91 -6.00 -1.59
C TYR A 40 2.35 -4.78 -0.75
N PRO A 41 1.58 -4.39 0.30
CA PRO A 41 0.24 -4.87 0.63
C PRO A 41 -0.80 -4.36 -0.38
N GLN A 42 -1.70 -5.26 -0.81
CA GLN A 42 -2.69 -4.97 -1.86
C GLN A 42 -3.76 -3.98 -1.39
N ILE A 43 -4.19 -4.08 -0.13
CA ILE A 43 -5.11 -3.15 0.52
C ILE A 43 -4.28 -2.18 1.34
N ARG A 44 -4.38 -0.88 1.04
CA ARG A 44 -3.67 0.19 1.73
C ARG A 44 -4.67 1.15 2.39
N PRO A 45 -4.28 1.85 3.48
CA PRO A 45 -5.11 2.89 4.05
C PRO A 45 -5.39 3.98 3.02
N ILE A 46 -6.61 4.51 3.02
CA ILE A 46 -6.92 5.71 2.25
C ILE A 46 -6.15 6.87 2.90
N VAL A 47 -5.41 7.62 2.09
CA VAL A 47 -4.68 8.80 2.54
C VAL A 47 -5.37 10.04 1.97
N GLY A 48 -5.76 10.96 2.84
CA GLY A 48 -6.45 12.17 2.42
C GLY A 48 -7.01 12.95 3.60
N LYS A 49 -7.81 13.97 3.30
CA LYS A 49 -8.54 14.75 4.30
C LYS A 49 -9.84 14.05 4.66
N PHE A 50 -10.00 13.69 5.93
CA PHE A 50 -11.23 13.12 6.45
C PHE A 50 -12.04 14.19 7.17
N PHE A 51 -13.35 14.20 6.98
CA PHE A 51 -14.25 15.17 7.63
C PHE A 51 -14.61 14.77 9.07
N GLN A 52 -14.49 13.48 9.40
CA GLN A 52 -14.89 12.93 10.71
C GLN A 52 -13.71 12.58 11.62
N ILE A 53 -12.48 12.67 11.11
CA ILE A 53 -11.27 12.30 11.84
C ILE A 53 -10.40 13.55 11.94
N GLU A 54 -10.25 14.06 13.16
CA GLU A 54 -9.42 15.23 13.47
C GLU A 54 -8.03 14.82 13.99
N GLN A 55 -7.85 13.55 14.36
CA GLN A 55 -6.58 13.04 14.87
C GLN A 55 -5.54 12.94 13.74
N ASP A 56 -4.27 13.16 14.10
CA ASP A 56 -3.16 12.87 13.21
C ASP A 56 -3.01 11.35 12.99
N LEU A 57 -3.21 10.93 11.75
CA LEU A 57 -3.10 9.53 11.32
C LEU A 57 -1.69 9.15 10.85
N THR A 58 -0.72 10.07 10.89
CA THR A 58 0.64 9.83 10.41
C THR A 58 1.28 8.62 11.07
N SER A 59 1.15 8.50 12.40
CA SER A 59 1.68 7.35 13.15
C SER A 59 1.04 6.02 12.73
N TYR A 60 -0.27 6.00 12.49
CA TYR A 60 -0.97 4.83 11.98
C TYR A 60 -0.44 4.41 10.60
N TYR A 61 -0.29 5.34 9.67
CA TYR A 61 0.22 5.03 8.33
C TYR A 61 1.64 4.47 8.39
N GLN A 62 2.51 5.08 9.21
CA GLN A 62 3.88 4.60 9.42
C GLN A 62 3.88 3.16 9.97
N HIS A 63 3.15 2.91 11.05
CA HIS A 63 3.06 1.57 11.63
C HIS A 63 2.48 0.55 10.63
N PHE A 64 1.45 0.92 9.86
CA PHE A 64 0.89 0.06 8.83
C PHE A 64 1.96 -0.38 7.82
N TYR A 65 2.66 0.58 7.20
CA TYR A 65 3.66 0.28 6.18
C TYR A 65 4.85 -0.49 6.77
N THR A 66 5.34 -0.09 7.93
CA THR A 66 6.45 -0.80 8.61
C THR A 66 6.08 -2.23 8.96
N TYR A 67 4.83 -2.50 9.37
CA TYR A 67 4.39 -3.85 9.70
C TYR A 67 4.49 -4.79 8.49
N TYR A 68 3.97 -4.37 7.34
CA TYR A 68 4.00 -5.19 6.12
C TYR A 68 5.38 -5.27 5.47
N GLN A 69 6.24 -4.27 5.68
CA GLN A 69 7.66 -4.35 5.29
C GLN A 69 8.43 -5.38 6.14
N LYS A 70 8.18 -5.44 7.45
CA LYS A 70 8.87 -6.37 8.37
C LYS A 70 8.29 -7.79 8.35
N ASN A 71 7.02 -7.94 8.00
CA ASN A 71 6.33 -9.23 7.98
C ASN A 71 5.78 -9.52 6.56
N PRO A 72 6.64 -9.68 5.54
CA PRO A 72 6.18 -9.94 4.19
C PRO A 72 5.49 -11.31 4.11
N GLN A 73 4.17 -11.32 4.01
CA GLN A 73 3.39 -12.52 3.67
C GLN A 73 2.86 -12.35 2.25
N ASN A 74 3.51 -13.00 1.29
CA ASN A 74 3.26 -12.77 -0.13
C ASN A 74 2.04 -13.53 -0.69
N ASP A 75 1.48 -14.47 0.07
CA ASP A 75 0.37 -15.31 -0.40
C ASP A 75 -1.01 -14.74 -0.03
N TRP A 76 -1.11 -14.02 1.10
CA TRP A 76 -2.34 -13.34 1.52
C TRP A 76 -2.04 -12.19 2.49
N GLN A 77 -2.84 -11.13 2.42
CA GLN A 77 -2.74 -10.00 3.34
C GLN A 77 -3.74 -10.15 4.49
N LYS A 78 -3.25 -10.28 5.73
CA LYS A 78 -4.09 -10.20 6.93
C LYS A 78 -4.23 -8.76 7.41
N LEU A 79 -5.43 -8.18 7.25
CA LEU A 79 -5.72 -6.83 7.72
C LEU A 79 -6.12 -6.82 9.19
N TYR A 80 -5.52 -5.91 9.96
CA TYR A 80 -5.84 -5.68 11.37
C TYR A 80 -6.41 -4.27 11.60
N PRO A 81 -7.11 -4.03 12.71
CA PRO A 81 -7.56 -2.68 13.11
C PRO A 81 -6.39 -1.72 13.33
N PRO A 82 -6.54 -0.39 13.15
CA PRO A 82 -5.46 0.58 13.34
C PRO A 82 -4.70 0.46 14.66
N ALA A 83 -5.41 0.25 15.77
CA ALA A 83 -4.82 0.09 17.09
C ALA A 83 -3.86 -1.12 17.18
N PHE A 84 -4.07 -2.17 16.38
CA PHE A 84 -3.19 -3.33 16.37
C PHE A 84 -1.77 -2.96 15.95
N TYR A 85 -1.62 -2.19 14.86
CA TYR A 85 -0.28 -1.86 14.34
C TYR A 85 0.52 -1.05 15.35
N GLN A 86 -0.13 -0.12 16.07
CA GLN A 86 0.50 0.60 17.17
C GLN A 86 0.91 -0.34 18.31
N GLN A 87 0.01 -1.21 18.77
CA GLN A 87 0.31 -2.16 19.85
C GLN A 87 1.40 -3.16 19.48
N TYR A 88 1.47 -3.57 18.21
CA TYR A 88 2.51 -4.44 17.70
C TYR A 88 3.90 -3.83 17.94
N PHE A 89 4.08 -2.55 17.63
CA PHE A 89 5.38 -1.91 17.83
C PHE A 89 5.65 -1.59 19.30
N LEU A 90 4.64 -1.16 20.08
CA LEU A 90 4.81 -0.94 21.52
C LEU A 90 5.28 -2.20 22.27
N LYS A 91 4.82 -3.39 21.86
CA LYS A 91 5.17 -4.65 22.52
C LYS A 91 6.46 -5.29 22.00
N ASN A 92 6.80 -5.05 20.73
CA ASN A 92 7.95 -5.71 20.07
C ASN A 92 9.16 -4.79 19.90
N MET A 93 9.08 -3.50 20.25
CA MET A 93 10.19 -2.54 20.26
C MET A 93 10.61 -2.15 21.69
N VAL A 94 10.57 -3.10 22.62
CA VAL A 94 11.30 -2.95 23.88
C VAL A 94 12.79 -3.06 23.55
N GLU A 95 13.47 -1.92 23.50
CA GLU A 95 14.94 -1.83 23.55
C GLU A 95 15.47 -2.30 24.91
#